data_AF-W2VT35-F1
#
_entry.id   AF-W2VT35-F1
#
_cell.length_a   1.000
_cell.length_b   1.000
_cell.length_c   1.000
_cell.angle_alpha   90.00
_cell.angle_beta   90.00
_cell.angle_gamma   90.00
#
_symmetry.space_group_name_H-M   'P 1'
#
loop_
_entity.id
_entity.type
_entity.pdbx_description
1 polymer ?
#
loop_
_entity_poly.entity_id
_entity_poly.type
_entity_poly.pdbx_seq_one_letter_code
_entity_poly.pdbx_strand_id
1 'polypeptide(L)'
;LADGFTLVGCSYVITLSKPLKELKDTRPTSSLIGPTTLLSIFGQEAINVIYLCCGVHMLMSEVWYCPFSPDDVDVAKWWLLSDNHMATVLFFSIIFQQHTAAWTFSFGSIYRQSIWCNYLLLVFFAAVGALDLYLVLGEPSSLTDQFRISSSTNVVGLPDVAMPMSFRLKYFGIIMGNLFTCILFEYFVVLGPVRTYFRNKYHTDVLPMRK
;
A
#
# COMPACT_ATOMS: atom_id res chain seq x y z
N LEU A 1 -11.67 0.37 10.75
CA LEU A 1 -11.98 -1.07 10.90
C LEU A 1 -11.63 -1.87 9.65
N ALA A 2 -11.96 -1.39 8.44
CA ALA A 2 -11.52 -1.99 7.17
C ALA A 2 -9.98 -2.13 7.06
N ASP A 3 -9.25 -1.08 7.44
CA ASP A 3 -7.78 -1.07 7.47
C ASP A 3 -7.17 -2.22 8.31
N GLY A 4 -7.69 -2.43 9.52
CA GLY A 4 -7.23 -3.52 10.39
C GLY A 4 -7.54 -4.90 9.82
N PHE A 5 -8.68 -5.08 9.15
CA PHE A 5 -9.01 -6.34 8.48
C PHE A 5 -8.02 -6.64 7.34
N THR A 6 -7.75 -5.66 6.49
CA THR A 6 -6.80 -5.77 5.39
C THR A 6 -5.39 -6.03 5.91
N LEU A 7 -4.91 -5.23 6.85
CA LEU A 7 -3.57 -5.35 7.40
C LEU A 7 -3.33 -6.70 8.08
N VAL A 8 -4.24 -7.10 9.00
CA VAL A 8 -4.12 -8.38 9.73
C VAL A 8 -4.32 -9.56 8.77
N GLY A 9 -5.28 -9.47 7.85
CA GLY A 9 -5.53 -10.48 6.84
C GLY A 9 -4.31 -10.71 5.93
N CYS A 10 -3.78 -9.65 5.33
CA CYS A 10 -2.54 -9.71 4.56
C CYS A 10 -1.39 -10.28 5.39
N SER A 11 -1.15 -9.75 6.60
CA SER A 11 -0.06 -10.22 7.47
C SER A 11 -0.15 -11.73 7.74
N TYR A 12 -1.35 -12.23 8.04
CA TYR A 12 -1.58 -13.66 8.26
C TYR A 12 -1.28 -14.47 7.00
N VAL A 13 -1.88 -14.10 5.86
CA VAL A 13 -1.80 -14.91 4.64
C VAL A 13 -0.38 -14.91 4.04
N ILE A 14 0.41 -13.86 4.26
CA ILE A 14 1.84 -13.80 3.89
C ILE A 14 2.65 -14.91 4.60
N THR A 15 2.28 -15.27 5.83
CA THR A 15 2.99 -16.31 6.60
C THR A 15 2.80 -17.71 6.02
N LEU A 16 1.77 -17.93 5.20
CA LEU A 16 1.43 -19.22 4.61
C LEU A 16 2.29 -19.58 3.39
N SER A 17 3.19 -18.69 2.96
CA SER A 17 4.08 -18.94 1.84
C SER A 17 5.13 -20.01 2.15
N LYS A 18 5.14 -21.06 1.34
CA LYS A 18 6.01 -22.24 1.50
C LYS A 18 7.48 -21.93 1.16
N PRO A 19 8.46 -22.68 1.72
CA PRO A 19 9.86 -22.58 1.33
C PRO A 19 10.10 -23.14 -0.10
N LEU A 20 11.23 -22.76 -0.70
CA LEU A 20 11.68 -23.37 -1.96
C LEU A 20 11.99 -24.86 -1.77
N LYS A 21 11.81 -25.66 -2.82
CA LYS A 21 12.08 -27.11 -2.81
C LYS A 21 13.58 -27.44 -2.77
N GLU A 22 14.42 -26.46 -3.08
CA GLU A 22 15.87 -26.58 -3.16
C GLU A 22 16.53 -25.68 -2.13
N LEU A 23 17.64 -26.16 -1.57
CA LEU A 23 18.55 -25.35 -0.78
C LEU A 23 19.40 -24.49 -1.73
N LYS A 24 19.55 -23.21 -1.40
CA LYS A 24 20.38 -22.28 -2.19
C LYS A 24 21.72 -22.06 -1.50
N ASP A 25 22.73 -21.73 -2.30
CA ASP A 25 24.11 -21.47 -1.86
C ASP A 25 24.28 -20.11 -1.18
N THR A 26 23.25 -19.63 -0.48
CA THR A 26 23.33 -18.41 0.32
C THR A 26 22.65 -18.67 1.65
N ARG A 27 23.21 -18.14 2.74
CA ARG A 27 22.58 -18.27 4.07
C ARG A 27 21.61 -17.12 4.29
N PRO A 28 20.47 -17.36 4.97
CA PRO A 28 19.62 -16.28 5.45
C PRO A 28 20.41 -15.31 6.34
N THR A 29 20.02 -14.04 6.34
CA THR A 29 20.62 -13.05 7.22
C THR A 29 20.38 -13.45 8.68
N SER A 30 21.42 -13.41 9.51
CA SER A 30 21.34 -13.79 10.94
C SER A 30 20.58 -12.77 11.79
N SER A 31 20.45 -11.53 11.30
CA SER A 31 19.61 -10.48 11.90
C SER A 31 18.31 -10.34 11.12
N LEU A 32 17.20 -10.21 11.85
CA LEU A 32 15.90 -9.83 11.30
C LEU A 32 15.95 -8.41 10.72
N ILE A 33 16.66 -7.51 11.39
CA ILE A 33 16.83 -6.10 11.02
C ILE A 33 18.24 -5.93 10.44
N GLY A 34 18.43 -6.44 9.22
CA GLY A 34 19.65 -6.22 8.45
C GLY A 34 19.62 -4.88 7.71
N PRO A 35 20.78 -4.37 7.23
CA PRO A 35 20.84 -3.16 6.42
C PRO A 35 19.95 -3.21 5.17
N THR A 36 19.81 -4.39 4.55
CA THR A 36 18.92 -4.59 3.39
C THR A 36 17.44 -4.48 3.78
N THR A 37 17.06 -5.05 4.92
CA THR A 37 15.68 -4.96 5.44
C THR A 37 15.34 -3.51 5.79
N LEU A 38 16.26 -2.79 6.44
CA LEU A 38 16.07 -1.37 6.78
C LEU A 38 15.97 -0.51 5.52
N LEU A 39 16.83 -0.73 4.53
CA LEU A 39 16.77 0.00 3.26
C LEU A 39 15.44 -0.23 2.53
N SER A 40 14.94 -1.48 2.54
CA SER A 40 13.63 -1.81 1.98
C SER A 40 12.52 -1.07 2.73
N ILE A 41 12.43 -1.21 4.06
CA ILE A 41 11.37 -0.58 4.86
C ILE A 41 11.38 0.94 4.71
N PHE A 42 12.52 1.59 4.97
CA PHE A 42 12.60 3.05 4.90
C PHE A 42 12.48 3.58 3.47
N GLY A 43 12.96 2.84 2.48
CA GLY A 43 12.82 3.23 1.07
C GLY A 43 11.37 3.16 0.61
N GLN A 44 10.65 2.09 0.93
CA GLN A 44 9.22 1.96 0.66
C GLN A 44 8.42 3.05 1.38
N GLU A 45 8.71 3.30 2.65
CA GLU A 45 8.04 4.34 3.44
C GLU A 45 8.27 5.74 2.85
N ALA A 46 9.51 6.07 2.47
CA ALA A 46 9.82 7.35 1.85
C ALA A 46 9.05 7.54 0.53
N ILE A 47 8.96 6.51 -0.32
CA ILE A 47 8.17 6.54 -1.56
C ILE A 47 6.69 6.77 -1.22
N ASN A 48 6.15 6.05 -0.24
CA ASN A 48 4.76 6.19 0.18
C ASN A 48 4.43 7.59 0.69
N VAL A 49 5.28 8.18 1.53
CA VAL A 49 5.11 9.56 2.03
C VAL A 49 5.13 10.57 0.88
N ILE A 50 6.03 10.43 -0.09
CA ILE A 50 6.09 11.33 -1.26
C ILE A 50 4.77 11.28 -2.03
N TYR A 51 4.29 10.07 -2.37
CA TYR A 51 3.04 9.90 -3.12
C TYR A 51 1.80 10.34 -2.32
N LEU A 52 1.80 10.13 -1.00
CA LEU A 52 0.75 10.61 -0.10
C LEU A 52 0.69 12.15 -0.13
N CYS A 53 1.83 12.82 0.04
CA CYS A 53 1.94 14.28 -0.06
C CYS A 53 1.48 14.79 -1.44
N CYS A 54 1.86 14.10 -2.53
CA CYS A 54 1.38 14.43 -3.87
C CYS A 54 -0.14 14.30 -3.99
N GLY A 55 -0.74 13.22 -3.47
CA GLY A 55 -2.19 13.00 -3.48
C GLY A 55 -2.95 14.06 -2.69
N VAL A 56 -2.45 14.41 -1.50
CA VAL A 56 -2.99 15.49 -0.66
C VAL A 56 -2.90 16.83 -1.37
N HIS A 57 -1.72 17.17 -1.91
CA HIS A 57 -1.52 18.42 -2.63
C HIS A 57 -2.41 18.52 -3.88
N MET A 58 -2.57 17.42 -4.61
CA MET A 58 -3.47 17.34 -5.76
C MET A 58 -4.92 17.62 -5.36
N LEU A 59 -5.41 17.04 -4.26
CA LEU A 59 -6.76 17.33 -3.75
C LEU A 59 -6.92 18.80 -3.36
N MET A 60 -5.97 19.34 -2.58
CA MET A 60 -6.03 20.71 -2.08
C MET A 60 -5.95 21.77 -3.18
N SER A 61 -5.46 21.40 -4.36
CA SER A 61 -5.33 22.29 -5.53
C SER A 61 -6.59 22.34 -6.41
N GLU A 62 -7.59 21.52 -6.12
CA GLU A 62 -8.82 21.47 -6.91
C GLU A 62 -9.83 22.56 -6.52
N VAL A 63 -10.47 23.17 -7.51
CA VAL A 63 -11.40 24.30 -7.30
C VAL A 63 -12.70 23.92 -6.59
N TRP A 64 -13.09 22.64 -6.66
CA TRP A 64 -14.30 22.10 -6.04
C TRP A 64 -14.02 21.57 -4.62
N TYR A 65 -12.76 21.50 -4.21
CA TYR A 65 -12.40 21.01 -2.89
C TYR A 65 -12.77 22.01 -1.81
N CYS A 66 -13.62 21.58 -0.87
CA CYS A 66 -13.93 22.33 0.34
C CYS A 66 -13.19 21.71 1.53
N PRO A 67 -12.29 22.47 2.21
CA PRO A 67 -11.61 21.96 3.38
C PRO A 67 -12.59 21.71 4.52
N PHE A 68 -12.42 20.57 5.20
CA PHE A 68 -13.23 20.20 6.35
C PHE A 68 -12.88 21.07 7.57
N SER A 69 -13.90 21.62 8.24
CA SER A 69 -13.75 22.36 9.49
C SER A 69 -14.17 21.47 10.67
N PRO A 70 -13.29 21.19 11.65
CA PRO A 70 -13.60 20.32 12.78
C PRO A 70 -14.57 20.97 13.79
N ASP A 71 -14.74 22.29 13.76
CA ASP A 71 -15.60 23.03 14.70
C ASP A 71 -17.10 22.72 14.51
N ASP A 72 -17.47 22.18 13.35
CA ASP A 72 -18.87 21.86 12.99
C ASP A 72 -19.30 20.44 13.43
N VAL A 73 -18.40 19.65 14.02
CA VAL A 73 -18.65 18.24 14.37
C VAL A 73 -18.49 18.00 15.86
N ASP A 74 -19.53 17.40 16.46
CA ASP A 74 -19.46 16.87 17.82
C ASP A 74 -18.40 15.75 17.88
N VAL A 75 -17.33 16.00 18.66
CA VAL A 75 -16.20 15.08 18.82
C VAL A 75 -16.64 13.71 19.38
N ALA A 76 -17.75 13.64 20.12
CA ALA A 76 -18.31 12.36 20.57
C ALA A 76 -18.72 11.45 19.37
N LYS A 77 -19.00 12.05 18.22
CA LYS A 77 -19.31 11.39 16.94
C LYS A 77 -18.11 11.41 16.00
N TRP A 78 -16.93 11.06 16.52
CA TRP A 78 -15.64 11.10 15.81
C TRP A 78 -15.63 10.43 14.43
N TRP A 79 -16.50 9.44 14.17
CA TRP A 79 -16.59 8.81 12.86
C TRP A 79 -17.05 9.77 11.76
N LEU A 80 -17.80 10.83 12.11
CA LEU A 80 -18.21 11.90 11.19
C LEU A 80 -17.01 12.71 10.68
N LEU A 81 -15.90 12.70 11.43
CA LEU A 81 -14.66 13.35 11.02
C LEU A 81 -14.03 12.68 9.78
N SER A 82 -14.46 11.46 9.44
CA SER A 82 -14.01 10.73 8.25
C SER A 82 -14.83 11.03 7.00
N ASP A 83 -15.93 11.78 7.11
CA ASP A 83 -16.85 12.01 5.99
C ASP A 83 -16.48 13.28 5.23
N ASN A 84 -15.29 13.24 4.63
CA ASN A 84 -14.81 14.30 3.77
C ASN A 84 -13.85 13.75 2.71
N HIS A 85 -13.60 14.55 1.69
CA HIS A 85 -12.72 14.16 0.58
C HIS A 85 -11.29 13.89 1.03
N MET A 86 -10.78 14.63 2.02
CA MET A 86 -9.42 14.44 2.54
C MET A 86 -9.27 13.08 3.20
N ALA A 87 -10.20 12.70 4.07
CA ALA A 87 -10.24 11.39 4.70
C ALA A 87 -10.34 10.27 3.67
N THR A 88 -11.13 10.45 2.61
CA THR A 88 -11.23 9.49 1.50
C THR A 88 -9.88 9.32 0.78
N VAL A 89 -9.20 10.42 0.43
CA VAL A 89 -7.88 10.38 -0.21
C VAL A 89 -6.82 9.79 0.71
N LEU A 90 -6.83 10.07 2.01
CA LEU A 90 -5.90 9.46 2.96
C LEU A 90 -6.14 7.95 3.08
N PHE A 91 -7.41 7.54 3.27
CA PHE A 91 -7.79 6.15 3.42
C PHE A 91 -7.33 5.31 2.23
N PHE A 92 -7.65 5.73 1.01
CA PHE A 92 -7.26 4.97 -0.17
C PHE A 92 -5.76 5.00 -0.42
N SER A 93 -5.08 6.11 -0.16
CA SER A 93 -3.62 6.16 -0.31
C SER A 93 -2.97 5.12 0.61
N ILE A 94 -3.38 5.08 1.88
CA ILE A 94 -2.81 4.19 2.88
C ILE A 94 -3.18 2.72 2.59
N ILE A 95 -4.45 2.43 2.25
CA ILE A 95 -4.87 1.03 2.05
C ILE A 95 -4.20 0.42 0.81
N PHE A 96 -4.05 1.17 -0.30
CA PHE A 96 -3.32 0.69 -1.47
C PHE A 96 -1.81 0.59 -1.20
N GLN A 97 -1.24 1.46 -0.37
CA GLN A 97 0.16 1.36 0.08
C GLN A 97 0.40 0.10 0.93
N GLN A 98 -0.53 -0.24 1.83
CA GLN A 98 -0.45 -1.47 2.61
C GLN A 98 -0.56 -2.73 1.74
N HIS A 99 -1.48 -2.74 0.78
CA HIS A 99 -1.56 -3.80 -0.22
C HIS A 99 -0.23 -3.93 -0.99
N THR A 100 0.29 -2.81 -1.48
CA THR A 100 1.56 -2.78 -2.20
C THR A 100 2.71 -3.32 -1.34
N ALA A 101 2.80 -2.94 -0.07
CA ALA A 101 3.81 -3.45 0.85
C ALA A 101 3.66 -4.96 1.09
N ALA A 102 2.43 -5.44 1.30
CA ALA A 102 2.12 -6.86 1.44
C ALA A 102 2.58 -7.66 0.20
N TRP A 103 2.43 -7.07 -0.98
CA TRP A 103 2.82 -7.64 -2.26
C TRP A 103 4.34 -7.64 -2.47
N THR A 104 5.00 -6.48 -2.32
CA THR A 104 6.46 -6.34 -2.56
C THR A 104 7.28 -7.17 -1.57
N PHE A 105 6.92 -7.17 -0.29
CA PHE A 105 7.58 -8.03 0.71
C PHE A 105 7.28 -9.52 0.52
N SER A 106 6.32 -9.85 -0.35
CA SER A 106 5.94 -11.22 -0.66
C SER A 106 6.54 -11.80 -1.93
N PHE A 107 7.31 -11.04 -2.71
CA PHE A 107 7.88 -11.48 -3.99
C PHE A 107 8.60 -12.83 -3.94
N GLY A 108 9.09 -13.22 -2.77
CA GLY A 108 9.80 -14.48 -2.58
C GLY A 108 11.28 -14.23 -2.84
N SER A 109 12.03 -14.08 -1.75
CA SER A 109 13.48 -14.02 -1.80
C SER A 109 14.06 -15.40 -2.11
N ILE A 110 15.38 -15.53 -2.00
CA ILE A 110 16.19 -16.73 -2.28
C ILE A 110 15.76 -17.98 -1.49
N TYR A 111 14.90 -17.84 -0.46
CA TYR A 111 14.51 -18.91 0.46
C TYR A 111 13.03 -19.31 0.41
N ARG A 112 12.16 -18.45 -0.14
CA ARG A 112 10.71 -18.61 -0.09
C ARG A 112 10.14 -18.75 -1.50
N GLN A 113 9.08 -19.53 -1.65
CA GLN A 113 8.32 -19.55 -2.90
C GLN A 113 7.78 -18.16 -3.22
N SER A 114 7.64 -17.90 -4.52
CA SER A 114 7.11 -16.65 -5.02
C SER A 114 5.67 -16.45 -4.56
N ILE A 115 5.25 -15.19 -4.58
CA ILE A 115 3.89 -14.78 -4.24
C ILE A 115 2.82 -15.54 -5.04
N TRP A 116 3.14 -15.89 -6.28
CA TRP A 116 2.23 -16.53 -7.23
C TRP A 116 1.81 -17.95 -6.83
N CYS A 117 2.60 -18.61 -5.97
CA CYS A 117 2.27 -19.93 -5.44
C CYS A 117 1.34 -19.87 -4.23
N ASN A 118 1.13 -18.70 -3.63
CA ASN A 118 0.24 -18.51 -2.48
C ASN A 118 -1.15 -18.05 -2.98
N TYR A 119 -1.96 -19.03 -3.41
CA TYR A 119 -3.30 -18.75 -3.95
C TYR A 119 -4.22 -18.04 -2.95
N LEU A 120 -4.10 -18.33 -1.64
CA LEU A 120 -4.87 -17.63 -0.62
C LEU A 120 -4.54 -16.15 -0.60
N LEU A 121 -3.25 -15.79 -0.71
CA LEU A 121 -2.83 -14.39 -0.78
C LEU A 121 -3.37 -13.72 -2.03
N LEU A 122 -3.27 -14.38 -3.19
CA LEU A 122 -3.76 -13.84 -4.45
C LEU A 122 -5.27 -13.61 -4.43
N VAL A 123 -6.05 -14.56 -3.89
CA VAL A 123 -7.51 -14.44 -3.78
C VAL A 123 -7.88 -13.33 -2.80
N PHE A 124 -7.23 -13.25 -1.64
CA PHE A 124 -7.47 -12.19 -0.67
C PHE A 124 -7.17 -10.81 -1.26
N PHE A 125 -6.01 -10.68 -1.91
CA PHE A 125 -5.57 -9.46 -2.58
C PHE A 125 -6.52 -9.04 -3.72
N ALA A 126 -6.96 -10.00 -4.54
CA ALA A 126 -7.89 -9.74 -5.62
C ALA A 126 -9.27 -9.30 -5.10
N ALA A 127 -9.77 -9.94 -4.04
CA ALA A 127 -11.07 -9.62 -3.46
C ALA A 127 -11.08 -8.23 -2.81
N VAL A 128 -10.11 -7.94 -1.95
CA VAL A 128 -10.02 -6.63 -1.27
C VAL A 128 -9.65 -5.54 -2.26
N GLY A 129 -8.69 -5.79 -3.16
CA GLY A 129 -8.32 -4.83 -4.20
C GLY A 129 -9.46 -4.50 -5.17
N ALA A 130 -10.29 -5.48 -5.55
CA ALA A 130 -11.48 -5.23 -6.37
C ALA A 130 -12.52 -4.37 -5.63
N LEU A 131 -12.72 -4.63 -4.33
CA LEU A 131 -13.57 -3.79 -3.48
C LEU A 131 -13.03 -2.36 -3.42
N ASP A 132 -11.75 -2.17 -3.10
CA ASP A 132 -11.13 -0.84 -3.02
C ASP A 132 -11.20 -0.08 -4.36
N LEU A 133 -10.97 -0.77 -5.48
CA LEU A 133 -11.12 -0.19 -6.81
C LEU A 133 -12.56 0.26 -7.11
N TYR A 134 -13.54 -0.57 -6.77
CA TYR A 134 -14.95 -0.20 -6.90
C TYR A 134 -15.29 1.00 -6.02
N LEU A 135 -14.77 1.04 -4.80
CA LEU A 135 -15.01 2.11 -3.85
C LEU A 135 -14.36 3.44 -4.25
N VAL A 136 -13.20 3.43 -4.94
CA VAL A 136 -12.54 4.65 -5.47
C VAL A 136 -13.15 5.13 -6.78
N LEU A 137 -13.36 4.23 -7.74
CA LEU A 137 -13.71 4.58 -9.13
C LEU A 137 -15.19 4.41 -9.45
N GLY A 138 -15.92 3.67 -8.62
CA GLY A 138 -17.35 3.40 -8.82
C GLY A 138 -18.21 4.63 -8.59
N GLU A 139 -19.41 4.59 -9.15
CA GLU A 139 -20.43 5.61 -8.91
C GLU A 139 -20.87 5.59 -7.44
N PRO A 140 -21.41 6.72 -6.93
CA PRO A 140 -22.01 6.74 -5.60
C PRO A 140 -23.14 5.72 -5.51
N SER A 141 -23.06 4.84 -4.52
CA SER A 141 -23.96 3.71 -4.30
C SER A 141 -24.12 3.46 -2.80
N SER A 142 -25.13 2.69 -2.40
CA SER A 142 -25.35 2.37 -0.97
C SER A 142 -24.16 1.67 -0.32
N LEU A 143 -23.34 0.94 -1.09
CA LEU A 143 -22.08 0.37 -0.60
C LEU A 143 -21.06 1.47 -0.29
N THR A 144 -20.85 2.41 -1.22
CA THR A 144 -19.94 3.55 -1.03
C THR A 144 -20.36 4.40 0.18
N ASP A 145 -21.66 4.58 0.40
CA ASP A 145 -22.23 5.25 1.58
C ASP A 145 -21.98 4.48 2.89
N GLN A 146 -22.13 3.14 2.88
CA GLN A 146 -21.89 2.31 4.05
C GLN A 146 -20.42 2.35 4.50
N PHE A 147 -19.50 2.44 3.53
CA PHE A 147 -18.07 2.64 3.77
C PHE A 147 -17.70 4.12 4.01
N ARG A 148 -18.70 5.03 3.98
CA ARG A 148 -18.56 6.47 4.25
C ARG A 148 -17.52 7.15 3.35
N ILE A 149 -17.45 6.71 2.10
CA ILE A 149 -16.59 7.32 1.10
C ILE A 149 -17.30 8.56 0.58
N SER A 150 -16.58 9.67 0.53
CA SER A 150 -17.13 10.99 0.16
C SER A 150 -17.46 11.08 -1.33
N SER A 151 -18.48 10.32 -1.74
CA SER A 151 -18.91 10.14 -3.13
C SER A 151 -20.23 10.87 -3.43
N SER A 152 -21.10 11.13 -2.45
CA SER A 152 -22.34 11.93 -2.66
C SER A 152 -23.11 12.34 -1.39
N THR A 153 -22.63 11.97 -0.22
CA THR A 153 -23.36 12.05 1.06
C THR A 153 -22.39 12.59 2.09
N ASN A 154 -22.24 13.91 2.17
CA ASN A 154 -21.44 14.51 3.23
C ASN A 154 -22.29 14.85 4.46
N VAL A 155 -21.60 14.89 5.59
CA VAL A 155 -22.12 15.24 6.90
C VAL A 155 -22.61 16.70 6.91
N VAL A 156 -23.63 16.90 7.75
CA VAL A 156 -24.25 18.17 8.17
C VAL A 156 -23.32 19.38 8.01
N GLY A 157 -23.56 20.21 7.00
CA GLY A 157 -22.97 21.55 6.89
C GLY A 157 -22.11 21.82 5.64
N LEU A 158 -21.62 20.79 4.95
CA LEU A 158 -20.90 20.95 3.68
C LEU A 158 -21.85 20.81 2.47
N PRO A 159 -21.64 21.57 1.38
CA PRO A 159 -22.39 21.34 0.15
C PRO A 159 -22.09 19.94 -0.39
N ASP A 160 -23.11 19.25 -0.90
CA ASP A 160 -22.99 17.93 -1.53
C ASP A 160 -22.23 18.03 -2.86
N VAL A 161 -20.91 18.12 -2.76
CA VAL A 161 -20.01 18.10 -3.90
C VAL A 161 -19.47 16.68 -4.03
N ALA A 162 -20.01 15.91 -4.97
CA ALA A 162 -19.46 14.61 -5.29
C ALA A 162 -18.04 14.77 -5.86
N MET A 163 -17.10 13.93 -5.41
CA MET A 163 -15.74 13.91 -5.98
C MET A 163 -15.83 13.62 -7.49
N PRO A 164 -15.37 14.52 -8.38
CA PRO A 164 -15.52 14.34 -9.82
C PRO A 164 -14.77 13.11 -10.34
N MET A 165 -15.35 12.40 -11.31
CA MET A 165 -14.72 11.21 -11.91
C MET A 165 -13.35 11.51 -12.53
N SER A 166 -13.19 12.72 -13.10
CA SER A 166 -11.90 13.19 -13.63
C SER A 166 -10.82 13.24 -12.55
N PHE A 167 -11.16 13.68 -11.34
CA PHE A 167 -10.24 13.67 -10.21
C PHE A 167 -9.96 12.24 -9.72
N ARG A 168 -10.99 11.41 -9.58
CA ARG A 168 -10.84 9.99 -9.16
C ARG A 168 -9.87 9.24 -10.06
N LEU A 169 -9.94 9.44 -11.38
CA LEU A 169 -9.03 8.82 -12.34
C LEU A 169 -7.59 9.35 -12.22
N LYS A 170 -7.40 10.67 -12.06
CA LYS A 170 -6.06 11.25 -11.81
C LYS A 170 -5.46 10.71 -10.52
N TYR A 171 -6.26 10.68 -9.47
CA TYR A 171 -5.88 10.16 -8.17
C TYR A 171 -5.53 8.67 -8.21
N PHE A 172 -6.32 7.87 -8.94
CA PHE A 172 -5.97 6.48 -9.22
C PHE A 172 -4.64 6.36 -9.98
N GLY A 173 -4.33 7.28 -10.90
CA GLY A 173 -3.01 7.37 -11.52
C GLY A 173 -1.86 7.57 -10.51
N ILE A 174 -2.06 8.41 -9.49
CA ILE A 174 -1.10 8.59 -8.39
C ILE A 174 -0.93 7.29 -7.60
N ILE A 175 -2.02 6.59 -7.26
CA ILE A 175 -1.99 5.28 -6.59
C ILE A 175 -1.20 4.25 -7.42
N MET A 176 -1.50 4.13 -8.71
CA MET A 176 -0.81 3.20 -9.61
C MET A 176 0.67 3.56 -9.78
N GLY A 177 1.00 4.86 -9.82
CA GLY A 177 2.37 5.35 -9.82
C GLY A 177 3.13 4.96 -8.55
N ASN A 178 2.49 5.07 -7.38
CA ASN A 178 3.06 4.63 -6.11
C ASN A 178 3.35 3.12 -6.14
N LEU A 179 2.35 2.31 -6.50
CA LEU A 179 2.47 0.86 -6.63
C LEU A 179 3.64 0.47 -7.53
N PHE A 180 3.71 1.06 -8.74
CA PHE A 180 4.75 0.72 -9.70
C PHE A 180 6.14 1.12 -9.19
N THR A 181 6.27 2.30 -8.58
CA THR A 181 7.53 2.78 -8.02
C THR A 181 8.01 1.88 -6.88
N CYS A 182 7.12 1.47 -5.98
CA CYS A 182 7.41 0.52 -4.90
C CYS A 182 7.88 -0.85 -5.43
N ILE A 183 7.22 -1.37 -6.46
CA ILE A 183 7.60 -2.62 -7.12
C ILE A 183 8.99 -2.51 -7.75
N LEU A 184 9.23 -1.45 -8.52
CA LEU A 184 10.52 -1.22 -9.17
C LEU A 184 11.64 -1.05 -8.16
N PHE A 185 11.40 -0.27 -7.10
CA PHE A 185 12.37 -0.06 -6.03
C PHE A 185 12.74 -1.38 -5.36
N GLU A 186 11.75 -2.18 -4.95
CA GLU A 186 12.02 -3.48 -4.32
C GLU A 186 12.77 -4.41 -5.26
N TYR A 187 12.30 -4.52 -6.51
CA TYR A 187 12.84 -5.49 -7.45
C TYR A 187 14.25 -5.13 -7.92
N PHE A 188 14.52 -3.86 -8.26
CA PHE A 188 15.81 -3.44 -8.80
C PHE A 188 16.84 -3.06 -7.73
N VAL A 189 16.41 -2.38 -6.66
CA VAL A 189 17.32 -1.85 -5.64
C VAL A 189 17.54 -2.89 -4.54
N VAL A 190 16.47 -3.44 -3.98
CA VAL A 190 16.57 -4.32 -2.80
C VAL A 190 16.90 -5.75 -3.20
N LEU A 191 16.16 -6.35 -4.14
CA LEU A 191 16.33 -7.75 -4.50
C LEU A 191 17.32 -7.98 -5.64
N GLY A 192 17.39 -7.03 -6.59
CA GLY A 192 18.02 -7.23 -7.88
C GLY A 192 19.49 -6.78 -8.00
N PRO A 193 19.85 -6.12 -9.12
CA PRO A 193 21.25 -5.92 -9.50
C PRO A 193 22.01 -5.01 -8.54
N VAL A 194 21.37 -4.01 -7.93
CA VAL A 194 22.04 -3.07 -7.03
C VAL A 194 22.58 -3.81 -5.81
N ARG A 195 21.74 -4.60 -5.13
CA ARG A 195 22.17 -5.45 -4.03
C ARG A 195 23.29 -6.40 -4.44
N THR A 196 23.18 -7.02 -5.61
CA THR A 196 24.20 -7.97 -6.11
C THR A 196 25.53 -7.27 -6.34
N TYR A 197 25.53 -6.07 -6.91
CA TYR A 197 26.72 -5.26 -7.12
C TYR A 197 27.41 -4.91 -5.79
N PHE A 198 26.67 -4.38 -4.82
CA PHE A 198 27.23 -4.04 -3.51
C PHE A 198 27.72 -5.28 -2.75
N ARG A 199 27.00 -6.40 -2.82
CA ARG A 199 27.45 -7.66 -2.22
C ARG A 199 28.76 -8.13 -2.84
N ASN A 200 28.87 -8.19 -4.15
CA ASN A 200 30.09 -8.68 -4.81
C ASN A 200 31.30 -7.78 -4.55
N LYS A 201 31.07 -6.47 -4.31
CA LYS A 201 32.13 -5.51 -4.06
C LYS A 201 32.63 -5.47 -2.62
N TYR A 202 31.74 -5.67 -1.64
CA TYR A 202 32.04 -5.44 -0.22
C TYR A 202 31.91 -6.67 0.67
N HIS A 203 31.24 -7.74 0.22
CA HIS A 203 31.05 -8.95 1.02
C HIS A 203 32.07 -10.02 0.62
N THR A 204 32.89 -10.44 1.59
CA THR A 204 33.80 -11.58 1.44
C THR A 204 33.27 -12.72 2.32
N ASP A 205 32.93 -13.85 1.71
CA ASP A 205 32.48 -15.01 2.46
C ASP A 205 33.64 -15.59 3.29
N VAL A 206 33.50 -15.55 4.62
CA VAL A 206 34.54 -15.98 5.56
C VAL A 206 34.67 -17.52 5.63
N LEU A 207 33.69 -18.25 5.09
CA LEU A 207 33.66 -19.71 5.04
C LEU A 207 33.48 -20.20 3.61
N PRO A 208 34.31 -21.15 3.12
CA PRO A 208 34.13 -21.72 1.80
C PRO A 208 32.82 -22.51 1.74
N MET A 209 31.94 -22.13 0.82
CA MET A 209 30.72 -22.87 0.51
C MET A 209 31.10 -24.07 -0.36
N ARG A 210 30.50 -25.24 -0.09
CA ARG A 210 30.74 -26.46 -0.88
C ARG A 210 30.26 -26.21 -2.30
N LYS A 211 31.18 -26.30 -3.28
CA LYS A 211 30.86 -26.25 -4.71
C LYS A 211 30.03 -27.45 -5.13
#